data_AF-A0A7S3LRL9-F1
#
_entry.id   AF-A0A7S3LRL9-F1
#
_cell.length_a   1.000
_cell.length_b   1.000
_cell.length_c   1.000
_cell.angle_alpha   90.00
_cell.angle_beta   90.00
_cell.angle_gamma   90.00
#
_symmetry.space_group_name_H-M   'P 1'
#
loop_
_entity.id
_entity.type
_entity.pdbx_description
1 polymer ?
#
loop_
_entity_poly.entity_id
_entity_poly.type
_entity_poly.pdbx_seq_one_letter_code
_entity_poly.pdbx_strand_id
1 'polypeptide(L)'
;RTIQKRFDHIINQLLDIDKAGIVLFIESRWEPYIVHKFRTRLLSLGVNRNRMLFLRQMPHNRFVSLLRTVNAVLDVFPNSRETTVLLDAVQAGTPVISCPSLQVYSSFAPILCKSYGIEKYCIAENQTEFVELAIQMANNVSHRQAFTAQLNTVLRNK
;
A
#
# COMPACT_ATOMS: atom_id res chain seq x y z
N ARG A 1 6.28 16.49 -0.03
CA ARG A 1 4.92 16.13 -0.47
C ARG A 1 4.20 15.47 0.69
N THR A 2 3.03 15.96 1.09
CA THR A 2 2.43 15.64 2.40
C THR A 2 1.34 14.58 2.26
N ILE A 3 1.52 13.42 2.92
CA ILE A 3 0.43 12.48 3.19
C ILE A 3 -0.66 13.25 3.95
N GLN A 4 -1.92 13.16 3.54
CA GLN A 4 -2.99 13.94 4.17
C GLN A 4 -3.50 13.29 5.46
N LYS A 5 -4.04 14.12 6.38
CA LYS A 5 -4.58 13.68 7.69
C LYS A 5 -5.59 12.53 7.59
N ARG A 6 -6.35 12.46 6.50
CA ARG A 6 -7.32 11.37 6.28
C ARG A 6 -6.62 10.00 6.23
N PHE A 7 -5.45 9.93 5.60
CA PHE A 7 -4.67 8.69 5.51
C PHE A 7 -4.07 8.31 6.88
N ASP A 8 -3.72 9.29 7.72
CA ASP A 8 -3.25 9.04 9.09
C ASP A 8 -4.27 8.21 9.90
N HIS A 9 -5.57 8.51 9.75
CA HIS A 9 -6.63 7.77 10.44
C HIS A 9 -6.76 6.33 9.94
N ILE A 10 -6.55 6.11 8.65
CA ILE A 10 -6.58 4.77 8.06
C ILE A 10 -5.42 3.93 8.58
N ILE A 11 -4.21 4.51 8.66
CA ILE A 11 -3.07 3.82 9.27
C ILE A 11 -3.38 3.44 10.71
N ASN A 12 -3.97 4.35 11.49
CA ASN A 12 -4.38 4.03 12.86
C ASN A 12 -5.42 2.91 12.91
N GLN A 13 -6.46 2.96 12.05
CA GLN A 13 -7.48 1.92 11.96
C GLN A 13 -6.90 0.55 11.59
N LEU A 14 -6.02 0.48 10.59
CA LEU A 14 -5.36 -0.75 10.18
C LEU A 14 -4.57 -1.38 11.34
N LEU A 15 -3.81 -0.57 12.07
CA LEU A 15 -3.00 -1.05 13.19
C LEU A 15 -3.83 -1.30 14.46
N ASP A 16 -5.02 -0.73 14.55
CA ASP A 16 -5.96 -1.08 15.61
C ASP A 16 -6.64 -2.43 15.34
N ILE A 17 -6.98 -2.74 14.08
CA ILE A 17 -7.58 -4.02 13.69
C ILE A 17 -6.56 -5.16 13.72
N ASP A 18 -5.46 -5.01 12.97
CA ASP A 18 -4.36 -5.96 12.99
C ASP A 18 -3.41 -5.55 14.11
N LYS A 19 -3.37 -6.28 15.23
CA LYS A 19 -2.50 -5.95 16.38
C LYS A 19 -1.02 -6.31 16.16
N ALA A 20 -0.71 -7.17 15.20
CA ALA A 20 0.65 -7.59 14.87
C ALA A 20 1.23 -6.83 13.65
N GLY A 21 0.37 -6.15 12.88
CA GLY A 21 0.73 -5.47 11.65
C GLY A 21 1.80 -4.38 11.83
N ILE A 22 2.54 -4.14 10.75
CA ILE A 22 3.57 -3.11 10.68
C ILE A 22 3.31 -2.30 9.42
N VAL A 23 3.32 -0.97 9.52
CA VAL A 23 3.29 -0.10 8.34
C VAL A 23 4.69 0.42 8.05
N LEU A 24 5.07 0.30 6.78
CA LEU A 24 6.36 0.73 6.27
C LEU A 24 6.19 1.93 5.34
N PHE A 25 7.03 2.93 5.52
CA PHE A 25 7.10 4.12 4.67
C PHE A 25 8.51 4.26 4.10
N ILE A 26 8.61 4.72 2.86
CA ILE A 26 9.89 5.12 2.25
C ILE A 26 10.08 6.63 2.46
N GLU A 27 11.12 6.99 3.19
CA GLU A 27 11.46 8.38 3.48
C GLU A 27 12.06 9.07 2.24
N SER A 28 11.48 10.20 1.88
CA SER A 28 12.11 11.14 0.95
C SER A 28 13.35 11.76 1.61
N ARG A 29 14.51 11.63 0.95
CA ARG A 29 15.77 12.26 1.40
C ARG A 29 15.72 13.79 1.35
N TRP A 30 14.79 14.35 0.59
CA TRP A 30 14.74 15.77 0.27
C TRP A 30 13.79 16.56 1.19
N GLU A 31 13.00 15.88 2.02
CA GLU A 31 11.92 16.52 2.79
C GLU A 31 11.83 15.99 4.24
N PRO A 32 12.92 16.04 5.03
CA PRO A 32 12.97 15.47 6.39
C PRO A 32 11.93 16.08 7.33
N TYR A 33 11.64 17.38 7.18
CA TYR A 33 10.60 18.05 7.95
C TYR A 33 9.20 17.46 7.72
N ILE A 34 8.89 17.05 6.49
CA ILE A 34 7.58 16.46 6.17
C ILE A 34 7.44 15.08 6.79
N VAL A 35 8.51 14.28 6.75
CA VAL A 35 8.56 12.97 7.41
C VAL A 35 8.38 13.13 8.92
N HIS A 36 9.09 14.07 9.54
CA HIS A 36 8.94 14.38 10.96
C HIS A 36 7.50 14.78 11.30
N LYS A 37 6.91 15.72 10.54
CA LYS A 37 5.52 16.17 10.76
C LYS A 37 4.53 15.01 10.62
N PHE A 38 4.67 14.17 9.60
CA PHE A 38 3.81 13.01 9.41
C PHE A 38 3.91 12.01 10.57
N ARG A 39 5.14 11.68 10.97
CA ARG A 39 5.40 10.81 12.12
C ARG A 39 4.77 11.36 13.40
N THR A 40 4.93 12.65 13.68
CA THR A 40 4.35 13.31 14.86
C THR A 40 2.82 13.22 14.85
N ARG A 41 2.18 13.36 13.68
CA ARG A 41 0.71 13.19 13.57
C ARG A 41 0.28 11.77 13.88
N LEU A 42 0.96 10.74 13.34
CA LEU A 42 0.63 9.35 13.66
C LEU A 42 0.82 9.02 15.15
N LEU A 43 1.89 9.51 15.76
CA LEU A 43 2.12 9.37 17.21
C LEU A 43 1.00 10.05 18.02
N SER A 44 0.54 11.23 17.60
CA SER A 44 -0.56 11.94 18.28
C SER A 44 -1.91 11.22 18.18
N LEU A 45 -2.07 10.32 17.19
CA LEU A 45 -3.23 9.43 17.07
C LEU A 45 -3.11 8.15 17.91
N GLY A 46 -2.00 7.96 18.63
CA GLY A 46 -1.75 6.78 19.45
C GLY A 46 -1.09 5.62 18.70
N VAL A 47 -0.65 5.82 17.46
CA VAL A 47 0.03 4.77 16.70
C VAL A 47 1.36 4.41 17.37
N ASN A 48 1.54 3.12 17.70
CA ASN A 48 2.75 2.63 18.33
C ASN A 48 3.99 2.85 17.43
N ARG A 49 4.99 3.57 17.95
CA ARG A 49 6.26 3.85 17.27
C ARG A 49 6.95 2.60 16.71
N ASN A 50 6.89 1.48 17.41
CA ASN A 50 7.58 0.24 17.01
C ASN A 50 6.89 -0.46 15.83
N ARG A 51 5.68 -0.03 15.46
CA ARG A 51 4.89 -0.57 14.35
C ARG A 51 4.89 0.34 13.12
N MET A 52 5.65 1.43 13.18
CA MET A 52 5.86 2.36 12.08
C MET A 52 7.33 2.36 11.69
N LEU A 53 7.64 1.73 10.55
CA LEU A 53 8.99 1.69 10.02
C LEU A 53 9.14 2.75 8.93
N PHE A 54 10.17 3.58 9.08
CA PHE A 54 10.54 4.57 8.09
C PHE A 54 11.90 4.18 7.53
N LEU A 55 11.93 3.76 6.26
CA LEU A 55 13.15 3.32 5.59
C LEU A 55 13.66 4.41 4.66
N ARG A 56 14.98 4.59 4.62
CA ARG A 56 15.60 5.50 3.64
C ARG A 56 15.39 4.97 2.22
N GLN A 57 15.28 5.88 1.26
CA GLN A 57 15.40 5.53 -0.16
C GLN A 57 16.60 4.62 -0.42
N MET A 58 16.39 3.60 -1.24
CA MET A 58 17.34 2.55 -1.57
C MET A 58 17.42 2.33 -3.08
N PRO A 59 18.46 1.66 -3.59
CA PRO A 59 18.54 1.28 -5.00
C PRO A 59 17.32 0.44 -5.44
N HIS A 60 16.91 0.59 -6.69
CA HIS A 60 15.68 -0.02 -7.23
C HIS A 60 15.60 -1.54 -7.01
N ASN A 61 16.68 -2.28 -7.22
CA ASN A 61 16.73 -3.72 -6.97
C ASN A 61 16.44 -4.11 -5.50
N ARG A 62 16.94 -3.32 -4.54
CA ARG A 62 16.63 -3.52 -3.11
C ARG A 62 15.19 -3.15 -2.80
N PHE A 63 14.67 -2.11 -3.45
CA PHE A 63 13.27 -1.71 -3.32
C PHE A 63 12.33 -2.81 -3.84
N VAL A 64 12.57 -3.36 -5.03
CA VAL A 64 11.78 -4.50 -5.56
C VAL A 64 11.90 -5.73 -4.64
N SER A 65 13.08 -5.99 -4.09
CA SER A 65 13.26 -7.08 -3.11
C SER A 65 12.44 -6.85 -1.84
N LEU A 66 12.37 -5.61 -1.35
CA LEU A 66 11.52 -5.23 -0.23
C LEU A 66 10.04 -5.45 -0.55
N LEU A 67 9.58 -5.07 -1.74
CA LEU A 67 8.18 -5.27 -2.16
C LEU A 67 7.77 -6.75 -2.03
N ARG A 68 8.63 -7.68 -2.43
CA ARG A 68 8.38 -9.14 -2.29
C ARG A 68 8.20 -9.62 -0.85
N THR A 69 8.61 -8.83 0.14
CA THR A 69 8.51 -9.20 1.56
C THR A 69 7.28 -8.63 2.25
N VAL A 70 6.63 -7.62 1.68
CA VAL A 70 5.44 -7.02 2.28
C VAL A 70 4.18 -7.76 1.86
N ASN A 71 3.14 -7.72 2.68
CA ASN A 71 1.87 -8.40 2.37
C ASN A 71 1.03 -7.66 1.35
N ALA A 72 1.12 -6.32 1.33
CA ALA A 72 0.43 -5.44 0.39
C ALA A 72 1.10 -4.07 0.34
N VAL A 73 0.92 -3.38 -0.77
CA VAL A 73 1.21 -1.95 -0.95
C VAL A 73 -0.10 -1.19 -0.90
N LEU A 74 -0.14 -0.09 -0.13
CA LEU A 74 -1.30 0.78 -0.03
C LEU A 74 -1.14 1.97 -0.98
N ASP A 75 -2.05 2.11 -1.93
CA ASP A 75 -2.10 3.27 -2.82
C ASP A 75 -2.58 4.50 -2.06
N VAL A 76 -1.69 5.46 -1.85
CA VAL A 76 -1.96 6.63 -1.02
C VAL A 76 -2.89 7.60 -1.74
N PHE A 77 -3.91 8.07 -1.03
CA PHE A 77 -4.87 9.07 -1.53
C PHE A 77 -4.85 10.33 -0.64
N PRO A 78 -5.29 11.50 -1.15
CA PRO A 78 -6.01 11.73 -2.42
C PRO A 78 -5.16 11.72 -3.70
N ASN A 79 -3.84 11.62 -3.59
CA ASN A 79 -2.92 11.75 -4.73
C ASN A 79 -2.02 10.52 -4.88
N SER A 80 -2.54 9.46 -5.51
CA SER A 80 -1.67 8.42 -6.05
C SER A 80 -0.93 8.98 -7.25
N ARG A 81 0.41 8.96 -7.22
CA ARG A 81 1.23 9.47 -8.34
C ARG A 81 2.44 8.60 -8.65
N GLU A 82 2.64 7.51 -7.93
CA GLU A 82 3.82 6.65 -8.08
C GLU A 82 3.50 5.41 -8.93
N THR A 83 3.24 5.63 -10.21
CA THR A 83 2.89 4.57 -11.17
C THR A 83 3.96 3.47 -11.25
N THR A 84 5.24 3.84 -11.14
CA THR A 84 6.37 2.90 -11.10
C THR A 84 6.30 1.96 -9.91
N VAL A 85 5.98 2.47 -8.72
CA VAL A 85 5.87 1.63 -7.51
C VAL A 85 4.71 0.65 -7.62
N LEU A 86 3.57 1.09 -8.16
CA LEU A 86 2.42 0.21 -8.38
C LEU A 86 2.77 -0.92 -9.36
N LEU A 87 3.47 -0.59 -10.45
CA LEU A 87 3.92 -1.58 -11.44
C LEU A 87 4.96 -2.54 -10.85
N ASP A 88 5.98 -2.03 -10.17
CA ASP A 88 7.03 -2.83 -9.53
C ASP A 88 6.42 -3.79 -8.50
N ALA A 89 5.43 -3.34 -7.73
CA ALA A 89 4.75 -4.17 -6.74
C ALA A 89 3.98 -5.33 -7.40
N VAL A 90 3.18 -5.03 -8.42
CA VAL A 90 2.44 -6.07 -9.16
C VAL A 90 3.40 -7.04 -9.84
N GLN A 91 4.47 -6.55 -10.48
CA GLN A 91 5.49 -7.41 -11.10
C GLN A 91 6.27 -8.24 -10.07
N ALA A 92 6.43 -7.74 -8.84
CA ALA A 92 7.00 -8.46 -7.72
C ALA A 92 6.05 -9.49 -7.10
N GLY A 93 4.81 -9.63 -7.58
CA GLY A 93 3.81 -10.52 -7.02
C GLY A 93 3.15 -9.98 -5.74
N THR A 94 3.27 -8.69 -5.48
CA THR A 94 2.75 -8.00 -4.29
C THR A 94 1.46 -7.27 -4.63
N PRO A 95 0.37 -7.49 -3.87
CA PRO A 95 -0.91 -6.83 -4.15
C PRO A 95 -0.83 -5.34 -3.84
N VAL A 96 -1.51 -4.55 -4.66
CA VAL A 96 -1.63 -3.09 -4.51
C VAL A 96 -3.09 -2.78 -4.19
N ILE A 97 -3.37 -2.31 -2.97
CA ILE A 97 -4.72 -1.93 -2.56
C ILE A 97 -4.95 -0.46 -2.89
N SER A 98 -6.01 -0.17 -3.64
CA SER A 98 -6.35 1.19 -4.09
C SER A 98 -7.85 1.44 -3.93
N CYS A 99 -8.22 2.69 -3.62
CA CYS A 99 -9.61 3.13 -3.59
C CYS A 99 -9.80 4.36 -4.49
N PRO A 100 -10.25 4.19 -5.75
CA PRO A 100 -10.34 5.29 -6.72
C PRO A 100 -11.30 6.39 -6.31
N SER A 101 -12.39 6.06 -5.61
CA SER A 101 -13.38 7.03 -5.13
C SER A 101 -12.83 8.01 -4.10
N LEU A 102 -11.67 7.69 -3.49
CA LEU A 102 -11.00 8.54 -2.51
C LEU A 102 -9.89 9.40 -3.13
N GLN A 103 -9.64 9.26 -4.43
CA GLN A 103 -8.62 10.01 -5.14
C GLN A 103 -9.18 11.27 -5.80
N VAL A 104 -8.36 12.31 -5.84
CA VAL A 104 -8.69 13.57 -6.53
C VAL A 104 -8.28 13.51 -8.00
N TYR A 105 -7.25 12.72 -8.32
CA TYR A 105 -6.82 12.46 -9.70
C TYR A 105 -7.04 10.99 -10.04
N SER A 106 -7.07 10.67 -11.33
CA SER A 106 -7.14 9.29 -11.78
C SER A 106 -5.92 8.49 -11.28
N SER A 107 -6.19 7.44 -10.49
CA SER A 107 -5.16 6.45 -10.14
C SER A 107 -4.80 5.61 -11.36
N PHE A 108 -3.53 5.22 -11.45
CA PHE A 108 -3.11 4.18 -12.39
C PHE A 108 -3.47 2.77 -11.90
N ALA A 109 -3.68 2.58 -10.59
CA ALA A 109 -3.91 1.27 -9.99
C ALA A 109 -5.12 0.51 -10.58
N PRO A 110 -6.29 1.12 -10.86
CA PRO A 110 -7.43 0.42 -11.46
C PRO A 110 -7.13 -0.10 -12.86
N ILE A 111 -6.46 0.70 -13.68
CA ILE A 111 -6.08 0.32 -15.05
C ILE A 111 -5.11 -0.87 -14.99
N LEU A 112 -4.10 -0.75 -14.12
CA LEU A 112 -3.12 -1.79 -13.89
C LEU A 112 -3.80 -3.08 -13.44
N CYS A 113 -4.60 -3.05 -12.37
CA CYS A 113 -5.25 -4.24 -11.81
C CYS A 113 -6.17 -4.92 -12.82
N LYS A 114 -6.95 -4.13 -13.58
CA LYS A 114 -7.81 -4.64 -14.65
C LYS A 114 -7.02 -5.34 -15.76
N SER A 115 -5.86 -4.78 -16.14
CA SER A 115 -4.99 -5.39 -17.16
C SER A 115 -4.38 -6.73 -16.74
N TYR A 116 -4.40 -7.04 -15.45
CA TYR A 116 -3.95 -8.30 -14.86
C TYR A 116 -5.11 -9.17 -14.32
N GLY A 117 -6.38 -8.74 -14.47
CA GLY A 117 -7.55 -9.47 -13.96
C GLY A 117 -7.53 -9.66 -12.43
N ILE A 118 -6.94 -8.73 -11.70
CA ILE A 118 -6.76 -8.79 -10.23
C ILE A 118 -7.56 -7.70 -9.50
N GLU A 119 -8.44 -6.97 -10.19
CA GLU A 119 -9.20 -5.86 -9.63
C GLU A 119 -10.01 -6.24 -8.39
N LYS A 120 -10.58 -7.46 -8.35
CA LYS A 120 -11.36 -7.99 -7.21
C LYS A 120 -10.54 -8.16 -5.92
N TYR A 121 -9.22 -8.18 -6.03
CA TYR A 121 -8.30 -8.35 -4.89
C TYR A 121 -7.74 -7.01 -4.40
N CYS A 122 -7.87 -5.95 -5.21
CA CYS A 122 -7.02 -4.78 -5.12
C CYS A 122 -7.80 -3.45 -5.14
N ILE A 123 -9.02 -3.42 -5.69
CA ILE A 123 -9.78 -2.18 -5.89
C ILE A 123 -10.95 -2.15 -4.93
N ALA A 124 -10.90 -1.22 -3.97
CA ALA A 124 -12.00 -0.90 -3.07
C ALA A 124 -12.87 0.22 -3.63
N GLU A 125 -14.18 0.17 -3.35
CA GLU A 125 -15.15 1.19 -3.71
C GLU A 125 -15.22 2.33 -2.69
N ASN A 126 -14.84 2.07 -1.44
CA ASN A 126 -14.88 3.04 -0.35
C ASN A 126 -13.79 2.79 0.70
N GLN A 127 -13.73 3.65 1.72
CA GLN A 127 -12.70 3.58 2.77
C GLN A 127 -12.81 2.33 3.63
N THR A 128 -14.03 1.87 3.95
CA THR A 128 -14.25 0.67 4.76
C THR A 128 -13.71 -0.55 4.03
N GLU A 129 -14.08 -0.72 2.77
CA GLU A 129 -13.59 -1.82 1.94
C GLU A 129 -12.08 -1.75 1.71
N PHE A 130 -11.51 -0.53 1.59
CA PHE A 130 -10.05 -0.37 1.51
C PHE A 130 -9.33 -0.94 2.73
N VAL A 131 -9.87 -0.67 3.93
CA VAL A 131 -9.34 -1.21 5.19
C VAL A 131 -9.53 -2.73 5.23
N GLU A 132 -10.71 -3.23 4.88
CA GLU A 132 -11.01 -4.66 4.85
C GLU A 132 -10.09 -5.43 3.89
N LEU A 133 -9.90 -4.96 2.66
CA LEU A 133 -8.99 -5.57 1.69
C LEU A 133 -7.54 -5.55 2.17
N ALA A 134 -7.08 -4.44 2.76
CA ALA A 134 -5.74 -4.35 3.32
C ALA A 134 -5.52 -5.37 4.46
N ILE A 135 -6.50 -5.52 5.35
CA ILE A 135 -6.45 -6.51 6.45
C ILE A 135 -6.54 -7.94 5.91
N GLN A 136 -7.39 -8.22 4.93
CA GLN A 136 -7.47 -9.52 4.27
C GLN A 136 -6.13 -9.87 3.63
N MET A 137 -5.50 -8.95 2.90
CA MET A 137 -4.17 -9.18 2.33
C MET A 137 -3.10 -9.35 3.39
N ALA A 138 -3.14 -8.62 4.51
CA ALA A 138 -2.17 -8.75 5.59
C ALA A 138 -2.27 -10.11 6.31
N ASN A 139 -3.48 -10.56 6.62
CA ASN A 139 -3.70 -11.65 7.56
C ASN A 139 -4.18 -12.97 6.93
N ASN A 140 -4.66 -12.97 5.69
CA ASN A 140 -5.17 -14.16 5.03
C ASN A 140 -4.19 -14.70 3.98
N VAL A 141 -3.43 -15.73 4.36
CA VAL A 141 -2.48 -16.42 3.48
C VAL A 141 -3.17 -17.00 2.24
N SER A 142 -4.32 -17.63 2.40
CA SER A 142 -5.07 -18.23 1.29
C SER A 142 -5.55 -17.18 0.29
N HIS A 143 -5.96 -16.00 0.79
CA HIS A 143 -6.37 -14.89 -0.06
C HIS A 143 -5.18 -14.34 -0.88
N ARG A 144 -4.00 -14.21 -0.27
CA ARG A 144 -2.76 -13.87 -0.99
C ARG A 144 -2.38 -14.92 -2.03
N GLN A 145 -2.49 -16.21 -1.70
CA GLN A 145 -2.20 -17.30 -2.65
C GLN A 145 -3.15 -17.25 -3.85
N ALA A 146 -4.44 -16.98 -3.63
CA ALA A 146 -5.41 -16.82 -4.71
C ALA A 146 -5.07 -15.62 -5.61
N PHE A 147 -4.68 -14.48 -5.02
CA PHE A 147 -4.16 -13.33 -5.75
C PHE A 147 -2.94 -13.70 -6.61
N THR A 148 -1.93 -14.35 -6.02
CA THR A 148 -0.70 -14.74 -6.72
C THR A 148 -0.99 -15.75 -7.85
N ALA A 149 -1.92 -16.69 -7.65
CA ALA A 149 -2.33 -17.64 -8.68
C ALA A 149 -2.99 -16.95 -9.88
N GLN A 150 -3.88 -15.99 -9.63
CA GLN A 150 -4.51 -15.18 -10.68
C GLN A 150 -3.46 -14.38 -11.47
N LEU A 151 -2.57 -13.69 -10.75
CA LEU A 151 -1.52 -12.88 -11.35
C LEU A 151 -0.56 -13.73 -12.23
N ASN A 152 -0.15 -14.90 -11.73
CA ASN A 152 0.73 -15.81 -12.47
C ASN A 152 0.09 -16.36 -13.74
N THR A 153 -1.23 -16.55 -13.74
CA THR A 153 -1.97 -16.97 -14.95
C THR A 153 -1.80 -15.92 -16.05
N VAL A 154 -1.88 -14.63 -15.72
CA VAL A 154 -1.72 -13.56 -16.71
C VAL A 154 -0.26 -13.36 -17.11
N LEU A 155 0.68 -13.44 -16.16
CA LEU A 155 2.11 -13.27 -16.46
C LEU A 155 2.67 -14.39 -17.35
N ARG A 156 2.12 -15.61 -17.30
CA ARG A 156 2.53 -16.71 -18.19
C ARG A 156 1.98 -16.60 -19.61
N ASN A 157 0.91 -15.83 -19.80
CA ASN A 157 0.23 -15.66 -21.08
C ASN A 157 0.67 -14.39 -21.84
N LYS A 158 1.67 -13.68 -21.32
CA LYS A 158 2.33 -12.52 -21.96
C LYS A 158 3.76 -12.90 -22.33
#